data_AF-A0A166FPK2-F1
#
_entry.id   AF-A0A166FPK2-F1
#
_cell.length_a   1.000
_cell.length_b   1.000
_cell.length_c   1.000
_cell.angle_alpha   90.00
_cell.angle_beta   90.00
_cell.angle_gamma   90.00
#
_symmetry.space_group_name_H-M   'P 1'
#
loop_
_entity.id
_entity.type
_entity.pdbx_description
1 polymer ?
#
loop_
_entity_poly.entity_id
_entity_poly.type
_entity_poly.pdbx_seq_one_letter_code
_entity_poly.pdbx_strand_id
1 'polypeptide(L)' 'IIFLPPYSPDYNPIEEAFSAIKHWIRRNYHRLIDSETPMADLTEAAGCVTAEMARGYFRSAHFPGV' A
#
# COMPACT_ATOMS: atom_id res chain seq x y z
N ILE A 1 17.78 -6.97 8.57
CA ILE A 1 17.58 -6.48 7.18
C ILE A 1 17.37 -7.71 6.31
N ILE A 2 16.34 -7.73 5.46
CA ILE A 2 16.11 -8.78 4.45
C ILE A 2 16.64 -8.24 3.13
N PHE A 3 17.50 -9.00 2.46
CA PHE A 3 18.11 -8.58 1.20
C PHE A 3 17.23 -9.04 0.04
N LEU A 4 16.85 -8.10 -0.83
CA LEU A 4 16.09 -8.39 -2.05
C LEU A 4 17.04 -8.37 -3.26
N PRO A 5 16.89 -9.30 -4.22
CA PRO A 5 17.59 -9.17 -5.48
C PRO A 5 17.18 -7.86 -6.19
N PRO A 6 18.08 -7.26 -7.00
CA PRO A 6 17.73 -6.09 -7.79
C PRO A 6 16.47 -6.31 -8.63
N TYR A 7 15.64 -5.27 -8.77
CA TYR A 7 14.41 -5.29 -9.59
C TYR A 7 13.45 -6.43 -9.27
N SER A 8 13.34 -6.82 -7.99
CA SER A 8 12.40 -7.85 -7.55
C SER A 8 11.23 -7.26 -6.76
N PRO A 9 10.34 -6.47 -7.40
CA PRO A 9 9.18 -5.88 -6.73
C PRO A 9 8.24 -6.96 -6.17
N ASP A 10 8.18 -8.13 -6.81
CA ASP A 10 7.35 -9.26 -6.38
C ASP A 10 7.74 -9.82 -5.00
N TYR A 11 8.96 -9.53 -4.51
CA TYR A 11 9.40 -9.90 -3.16
C TYR A 11 9.26 -8.75 -2.15
N ASN A 12 8.66 -7.63 -2.53
CA ASN A 12 8.47 -6.47 -1.65
C ASN A 12 6.98 -6.20 -1.36
N PRO A 13 6.48 -6.53 -0.15
CA PRO A 13 5.06 -6.43 0.16
C PRO A 13 4.52 -4.98 0.14
N ILE A 14 5.40 -3.98 0.17
CA ILE A 14 4.99 -2.57 0.06
C ILE A 14 4.41 -2.23 -1.32
N GLU A 15 4.76 -2.99 -2.37
CA GLU A 15 4.28 -2.73 -3.73
C GLU A 15 2.75 -2.93 -3.83
N GLU A 16 2.24 -4.03 -3.25
CA GLU A 16 0.80 -4.28 -3.19
C GLU A 16 0.07 -3.27 -2.29
N ALA A 17 0.68 -2.92 -1.15
CA ALA A 17 0.13 -1.89 -0.26
C ALA A 17 0.00 -0.53 -0.97
N PHE A 18 1.06 -0.08 -1.67
CA PHE A 18 0.99 1.14 -2.47
C PHE A 18 0.03 1.03 -3.64
N SER A 19 -0.12 -0.15 -4.25
CA SER A 19 -1.14 -0.37 -5.28
C SER A 19 -2.56 -0.13 -4.73
N ALA A 20 -2.88 -0.68 -3.55
CA ALA A 20 -4.16 -0.48 -2.89
C ALA A 20 -4.41 0.99 -2.52
N ILE A 21 -3.41 1.67 -1.93
CA ILE A 21 -3.51 3.09 -1.57
C ILE A 21 -3.71 3.95 -2.83
N LYS A 22 -2.95 3.71 -3.90
CA LYS A 22 -3.13 4.41 -5.18
C LYS A 22 -4.52 4.18 -5.77
N HIS A 23 -5.05 2.95 -5.67
CA HIS A 23 -6.40 2.65 -6.13
C HIS A 23 -7.45 3.45 -5.35
N TRP A 24 -7.31 3.51 -4.02
CA TRP A 24 -8.17 4.32 -3.17
C TRP A 24 -8.10 5.82 -3.52
N ILE A 25 -6.90 6.36 -3.71
CA ILE A 25 -6.69 7.75 -4.12
C ILE A 25 -7.37 8.03 -5.46
N ARG A 26 -7.19 7.15 -6.46
CA ARG A 26 -7.82 7.29 -7.79
C ARG A 26 -9.34 7.30 -7.70
N ARG A 27 -9.93 6.44 -6.85
CA ARG A 27 -11.38 6.40 -6.61
C ARG A 27 -11.91 7.67 -5.95
N ASN A 28 -11.08 8.33 -5.14
CA ASN A 28 -11.44 9.53 -4.40
C ASN A 28 -10.85 10.82 -5.00
N TYR A 29 -10.35 10.76 -6.23
CA TYR A 29 -9.55 11.83 -6.85
C TYR A 29 -10.21 13.21 -6.77
N HIS A 30 -11.52 13.29 -7.07
CA HIS A 30 -12.26 14.55 -7.04
C HIS A 30 -12.31 15.22 -5.67
N ARG A 31 -12.25 14.45 -4.58
CA ARG A 31 -12.16 14.99 -3.22
C ARG A 31 -10.75 15.48 -2.90
N LEU A 32 -9.75 14.78 -3.42
CA LEU A 32 -8.35 14.96 -3.04
C LEU A 32 -7.65 16.08 -3.79
N ILE A 33 -8.06 16.34 -5.03
CA ILE A 33 -7.34 17.26 -5.93
C ILE A 33 -7.29 18.69 -5.41
N ASP A 34 -8.35 19.14 -4.73
CA ASP A 34 -8.47 20.49 -4.16
C ASP A 34 -8.52 20.46 -2.62
N SER A 35 -7.95 19.42 -2.00
CA SER A 35 -8.00 19.25 -0.55
C SER A 35 -7.21 20.35 0.17
N GLU A 36 -7.86 20.97 1.17
CA GLU A 36 -7.20 21.87 2.12
C GLU A 36 -6.35 21.11 3.16
N THR A 37 -6.53 19.79 3.28
CA THR A 37 -5.87 18.93 4.27
C THR A 37 -5.26 17.67 3.65
N PRO A 38 -4.33 17.80 2.68
CA PRO A 38 -3.82 16.66 1.89
C PRO A 38 -3.11 15.60 2.75
N MET A 39 -2.48 15.98 3.87
CA MET A 39 -1.83 15.04 4.77
C MET A 39 -2.83 14.15 5.53
N ALA A 40 -3.97 14.71 5.95
CA ALA A 40 -5.02 13.94 6.61
C ALA A 40 -5.66 12.96 5.62
N ASP A 41 -5.86 13.39 4.39
CA ASP A 41 -6.38 12.55 3.31
C ASP A 41 -5.44 11.40 2.92
N LEU A 42 -4.14 11.65 2.87
CA LEU A 42 -3.16 10.58 2.65
C LEU A 42 -3.12 9.60 3.83
N THR A 43 -3.34 10.08 5.05
CA THR A 43 -3.47 9.22 6.24
C THR A 43 -4.72 8.35 6.14
N GLU A 44 -5.84 8.92 5.72
CA GLU A 44 -7.08 8.20 5.46
C GLU A 44 -6.89 7.14 4.35
N ALA A 45 -6.24 7.52 3.24
CA ALA A 45 -5.92 6.62 2.15
C ALA A 45 -5.04 5.44 2.61
N ALA A 46 -4.00 5.71 3.41
CA ALA A 46 -3.15 4.68 3.99
C ALA A 46 -3.96 3.72 4.90
N GLY A 47 -4.98 4.24 5.57
CA GLY A 47 -5.92 3.47 6.38
C GLY A 47 -6.77 2.45 5.59
N CYS A 48 -6.78 2.50 4.25
CA CYS A 48 -7.47 1.49 3.45
C CYS A 48 -6.80 0.11 3.50
N VAL A 49 -5.52 0.03 3.91
CA VAL A 49 -4.78 -1.22 4.05
C VAL A 49 -5.14 -1.87 5.38
N THR A 50 -5.94 -2.94 5.33
CA THR A 50 -6.32 -3.69 6.54
C THR A 50 -5.21 -4.65 6.99
N ALA A 51 -5.31 -5.13 8.23
CA ALA A 51 -4.40 -6.17 8.73
C ALA A 51 -4.49 -7.48 7.93
N GLU A 52 -5.65 -7.79 7.36
CA GLU A 52 -5.83 -8.97 6.50
C GLU A 52 -5.13 -8.80 5.15
N MET A 53 -5.28 -7.62 4.53
CA MET A 53 -4.56 -7.27 3.30
C MET A 53 -3.05 -7.32 3.52
N ALA A 54 -2.56 -6.71 4.61
CA ALA A 54 -1.14 -6.74 4.95
C ALA A 54 -0.60 -8.18 5.07
N ARG A 55 -1.31 -9.08 5.78
CA ARG A 55 -0.94 -10.50 5.84
C ARG A 55 -0.91 -11.14 4.45
N GLY A 56 -1.90 -10.84 3.61
CA GLY A 56 -1.92 -11.26 2.21
C GLY A 56 -0.67 -10.82 1.44
N TYR A 57 -0.28 -9.55 1.57
CA TYR A 57 0.88 -8.99 0.85
C TYR A 57 2.20 -9.62 1.29
N PHE A 58 2.37 -9.86 2.59
CA PHE A 58 3.55 -10.59 3.07
C PHE A 58 3.61 -12.02 2.54
N ARG A 59 2.47 -12.72 2.44
CA ARG A 59 2.41 -14.05 1.83
C ARG A 59 2.74 -14.02 0.33
N SER A 60 2.16 -13.08 -0.42
CA SER A 60 2.47 -12.86 -1.85
C SER A 60 3.95 -12.58 -2.06
N ALA A 61 4.58 -11.84 -1.14
CA ALA A 61 6.02 -11.55 -1.15
C ALA A 61 6.91 -12.68 -0.62
N HIS A 62 6.35 -13.87 -0.36
CA HIS A 62 7.06 -15.07 0.09
C HIS A 62 7.70 -14.96 1.48
N PHE A 63 7.14 -14.14 2.37
CA PHE A 63 7.63 -14.04 3.75
C PHE A 63 7.18 -15.25 4.58
N PRO A 64 8.09 -15.92 5.31
CA PRO A 64 7.75 -17.07 6.12
C PRO A 64 6.98 -16.67 7.39
N GLY A 65 5.95 -17.45 7.75
CA GLY A 65 5.25 -17.30 9.03
C GLY A 65 4.11 -16.27 9.07
N VAL A 66 3.60 -15.85 7.90
CA VAL A 66 2.46 -14.91 7.75
C VAL A 66 1.30 -15.57 6.99
#